data_AF-A0A3D4W238-F1
#
_entry.id   AF-A0A3D4W238-F1
#
_cell.length_a   1.000
_cell.length_b   1.000
_cell.length_c   1.000
_cell.angle_alpha   90.00
_cell.angle_beta   90.00
_cell.angle_gamma   90.00
#
_symmetry.space_group_name_H-M   'P 1'
#
loop_
_entity.id
_entity.type
_entity.pdbx_description
1 polymer ?
#
loop_
_entity_poly.entity_id
_entity_poly.type
_entity_poly.pdbx_seq_one_letter_code
_entity_poly.pdbx_strand_id
1 'polypeptide(L)'
;ELGCGIRATGSNPAMSRAQGINTSFNVVLGLAVSNGLVALSGALLSQYQGFADVSMGRGAIVIGLAAVIIGEALFSRIFHNFALKLVSVSLGAIIYYIVIQLVLTLGFDANLLKLLSASVVAVFLAVPYWKSKYFAKPAAKKAQKEDAKNA
;
A
#
# COMPACT_ATOMS: atom_id res chain seq x y z
N GLU A 1 0.39 11.39 24.24
CA GLU A 1 -0.78 10.63 24.76
C GLU A 1 -1.82 10.34 23.69
N LEU A 2 -2.35 11.35 22.99
CA LEU A 2 -3.32 11.17 21.89
C LEU A 2 -2.91 10.14 20.83
N GLY A 3 -1.67 10.18 20.32
CA GLY A 3 -1.21 9.21 19.31
C GLY A 3 -1.14 7.76 19.82
N CYS A 4 -0.70 7.56 21.06
CA CYS A 4 -0.71 6.23 21.70
C CYS A 4 -2.13 5.77 22.01
N GLY A 5 -3.02 6.68 22.40
CA GLY A 5 -4.44 6.42 22.64
C GLY A 5 -5.18 6.01 21.37
N ILE A 6 -4.90 6.65 20.22
CA ILE A 6 -5.44 6.26 18.91
C ILE A 6 -4.92 4.87 18.51
N ARG A 7 -3.62 4.61 18.67
CA ARG A 7 -3.04 3.29 18.36
C ARG A 7 -3.60 2.18 19.24
N ALA A 8 -3.76 2.45 20.55
CA ALA A 8 -4.40 1.52 21.49
C ALA A 8 -5.88 1.26 21.15
N THR A 9 -6.61 2.31 20.75
CA THR A 9 -8.01 2.19 20.30
C THR A 9 -8.12 1.30 19.06
N GLY A 10 -7.16 1.39 18.14
CA GLY A 10 -7.10 0.54 16.95
C GLY A 10 -6.72 -0.92 17.23
N SER A 11 -5.84 -1.20 18.19
CA SER A 11 -5.46 -2.58 18.56
C SER A 11 -6.50 -3.28 19.42
N ASN A 12 -7.06 -2.59 20.43
CA ASN A 12 -8.12 -3.15 21.26
C ASN A 12 -9.07 -2.06 21.82
N PRO A 13 -10.25 -1.87 21.21
CA PRO A 13 -11.19 -0.84 21.64
C PRO A 13 -11.82 -1.15 23.01
N ALA A 14 -11.96 -2.43 23.39
CA ALA A 14 -12.52 -2.82 24.69
C ALA A 14 -11.60 -2.43 25.85
N MET A 15 -10.29 -2.71 25.74
CA MET A 15 -9.29 -2.28 26.73
C MET A 15 -9.16 -0.75 26.77
N SER A 16 -9.20 -0.08 25.62
CA SER A 16 -9.11 1.39 25.57
C SER A 16 -10.28 2.07 26.29
N ARG A 17 -11.51 1.54 26.17
CA ARG A 17 -12.66 2.04 26.95
C ARG A 17 -12.49 1.80 28.46
N ALA A 18 -12.00 0.62 28.84
CA ALA A 18 -11.76 0.29 30.26
C ALA A 18 -10.68 1.17 30.90
N GLN A 19 -9.70 1.65 30.11
CA GLN A 19 -8.65 2.57 30.53
C GLN A 19 -9.09 4.05 30.51
N GLY A 20 -10.39 4.35 30.37
CA GLY A 20 -10.92 5.71 30.37
C GLY A 20 -10.67 6.51 29.09
N ILE A 21 -10.16 5.87 28.02
CA ILE A 21 -9.92 6.53 26.73
C ILE A 21 -11.22 6.59 25.93
N ASN A 22 -11.60 7.78 25.47
CA ASN A 22 -12.76 7.96 24.59
C ASN A 22 -12.47 7.39 23.19
N THR A 23 -12.81 6.12 23.00
CA THR A 23 -12.63 5.40 21.73
C THR A 23 -13.39 6.03 20.57
N SER A 24 -14.62 6.53 20.80
CA SER A 24 -15.43 7.17 19.75
C SER A 24 -14.74 8.42 19.21
N PHE A 25 -14.21 9.27 20.10
CA PHE A 25 -13.46 10.46 19.70
C PHE A 25 -12.18 10.10 18.95
N ASN A 26 -11.41 9.12 19.43
CA ASN A 26 -10.18 8.68 18.76
C ASN A 26 -10.43 8.08 17.36
N VAL A 27 -11.53 7.34 17.19
CA VAL A 27 -11.94 6.80 15.88
C VAL A 27 -12.31 7.93 14.94
N VAL A 28 -13.16 8.88 15.37
CA VAL A 28 -13.56 10.03 14.55
C VAL A 28 -12.35 10.88 14.18
N LEU A 29 -11.44 11.14 15.13
CA LEU A 29 -10.21 11.88 14.89
C LEU A 29 -9.32 11.17 13.85
N GLY A 30 -9.14 9.85 13.97
CA GLY A 30 -8.38 9.06 13.00
C GLY A 30 -9.01 9.05 11.61
N LEU A 31 -10.34 8.93 11.54
CA LEU A 31 -11.09 9.01 10.28
C LEU A 31 -11.01 10.40 9.64
N ALA A 32 -11.14 11.46 10.44
CA ALA A 32 -11.06 12.84 9.95
C ALA A 32 -9.67 13.16 9.41
N VAL A 33 -8.60 12.77 10.12
CA VAL A 33 -7.23 13.00 9.66
C VAL A 33 -6.92 12.20 8.39
N SER A 34 -7.27 10.91 8.34
CA SER A 34 -7.01 10.08 7.16
C SER A 34 -7.78 10.57 5.92
N ASN A 35 -9.08 10.87 6.05
CA ASN A 35 -9.87 11.39 4.94
C ASN A 35 -9.47 12.82 4.57
N GLY A 36 -9.05 13.64 5.54
CA GLY A 36 -8.54 14.98 5.29
C GLY A 36 -7.28 14.97 4.41
N LEU A 37 -6.34 14.05 4.67
CA LEU A 37 -5.15 13.86 3.84
C LEU A 37 -5.51 13.41 2.42
N VAL A 38 -6.43 12.44 2.29
CA VAL A 38 -6.90 11.94 0.98
C VAL A 38 -7.60 13.05 0.18
N ALA A 39 -8.49 13.82 0.83
CA ALA A 39 -9.20 14.93 0.20
C ALA A 39 -8.24 16.04 -0.24
N LEU A 40 -7.25 16.37 0.59
CA LEU A 40 -6.23 17.36 0.25
C LEU A 40 -5.36 16.92 -0.94
N SER A 41 -4.91 15.66 -0.97
CA SER A 41 -4.19 15.12 -2.13
C SER A 41 -5.06 15.11 -3.40
N GLY A 42 -6.33 14.75 -3.28
CA GLY A 42 -7.28 14.77 -4.39
C GLY A 42 -7.54 16.18 -4.93
N ALA A 43 -7.67 17.17 -4.05
CA ALA A 43 -7.84 18.57 -4.43
C ALA A 43 -6.63 19.09 -5.21
N LEU A 44 -5.41 18.83 -4.72
CA LEU A 44 -4.17 19.20 -5.42
C LEU A 44 -4.05 18.54 -6.80
N LEU A 45 -4.42 17.26 -6.90
CA LEU A 45 -4.37 16.53 -8.17
C LEU A 45 -5.40 17.06 -9.17
N SER A 46 -6.60 17.39 -8.70
CA SER A 46 -7.65 17.97 -9.56
C SER A 46 -7.27 19.37 -10.06
N GLN A 47 -6.63 20.18 -9.21
CA GLN A 47 -6.09 21.48 -9.61
C GLN A 47 -4.96 21.34 -10.63
N TYR A 48 -4.10 20.32 -10.49
CA TYR A 48 -3.05 20.03 -11.46
C TYR A 48 -3.59 19.54 -12.81
N GLN A 49 -4.66 18.74 -12.83
CA GLN A 49 -5.25 18.21 -14.06
C GLN A 49 -6.27 19.15 -14.72
N GLY A 50 -6.81 20.13 -13.98
CA GLY A 50 -7.81 21.09 -14.48
C GLY A 50 -9.23 20.54 -14.63
N PHE A 51 -9.46 19.27 -14.28
CA PHE A 51 -10.78 18.62 -14.26
C PHE A 51 -10.85 17.58 -13.14
N ALA A 52 -12.06 17.22 -12.72
CA ALA A 52 -12.32 16.18 -11.74
C ALA A 52 -13.42 15.22 -12.24
N ASP A 53 -13.13 13.93 -12.28
CA ASP A 53 -14.06 12.87 -12.67
C ASP A 53 -14.11 11.78 -11.57
N VAL A 54 -15.25 11.15 -11.36
CA VAL A 54 -15.43 10.03 -10.40
C VAL A 54 -14.51 8.84 -10.71
N SER A 55 -14.18 8.65 -11.98
CA SER A 55 -13.28 7.61 -12.49
C SER A 55 -11.82 7.85 -12.08
N MET A 56 -11.44 9.11 -11.83
CA MET A 56 -10.10 9.50 -11.39
C MET A 56 -9.80 8.96 -9.98
N GLY A 57 -10.80 8.98 -9.08
CA GLY A 57 -10.66 8.45 -7.73
C GLY A 57 -10.43 6.94 -7.69
N ARG A 58 -11.18 6.17 -8.49
CA ARG A 58 -10.97 4.72 -8.61
C ARG A 58 -9.58 4.39 -9.13
N GLY A 59 -9.12 5.12 -10.15
CA GLY A 59 -7.77 4.97 -10.70
C GLY A 59 -6.69 5.27 -9.66
N ALA A 60 -6.83 6.35 -8.92
CA ALA A 60 -5.87 6.75 -7.88
C ALA A 60 -5.74 5.71 -6.75
N ILE A 61 -6.86 5.10 -6.32
CA ILE A 61 -6.83 4.04 -5.29
C ILE A 61 -6.06 2.82 -5.77
N VAL A 62 -6.30 2.37 -7.02
CA VAL A 62 -5.62 1.20 -7.60
C VAL A 62 -4.11 1.48 -7.75
N ILE A 63 -3.74 2.66 -8.25
CA ILE A 63 -2.34 3.08 -8.39
C ILE A 63 -1.66 3.13 -7.01
N GLY A 64 -2.33 3.69 -6.00
CA GLY A 64 -1.81 3.78 -4.64
C GLY A 64 -1.55 2.41 -4.02
N LEU A 65 -2.51 1.48 -4.14
CA LEU A 65 -2.34 0.10 -3.66
C LEU A 65 -1.20 -0.61 -4.38
N ALA A 66 -1.09 -0.44 -5.71
CA ALA A 66 0.02 -1.03 -6.49
C ALA A 66 1.38 -0.49 -6.02
N ALA A 67 1.50 0.82 -5.81
CA ALA A 67 2.74 1.43 -5.32
C ALA A 67 3.16 0.91 -3.94
N VAL A 68 2.20 0.75 -3.01
CA VAL A 68 2.45 0.17 -1.68
C VAL A 68 2.92 -1.27 -1.80
N ILE A 69 2.24 -2.10 -2.60
CA ILE A 69 2.60 -3.52 -2.80
C ILE A 69 4.00 -3.64 -3.41
N ILE A 70 4.33 -2.84 -4.43
CA ILE A 70 5.65 -2.85 -5.07
C ILE A 70 6.74 -2.42 -4.08
N GLY A 71 6.53 -1.31 -3.38
CA GLY A 71 7.48 -0.80 -2.38
C GLY A 71 7.74 -1.81 -1.26
N GLU A 72 6.67 -2.42 -0.74
CA GLU A 72 6.77 -3.41 0.32
C GLU A 72 7.40 -4.72 -0.18
N ALA A 73 7.11 -5.17 -1.41
CA ALA A 73 7.69 -6.38 -1.99
C ALA A 73 9.20 -6.25 -2.25
N LEU A 74 9.68 -5.10 -2.71
CA LEU A 74 11.11 -4.86 -2.97
C LEU A 74 11.90 -4.67 -1.68
N PHE A 75 11.34 -3.99 -0.69
CA PHE A 75 12.08 -3.58 0.50
C PHE A 75 11.66 -4.28 1.79
N SER A 76 10.81 -5.32 1.70
CA SER A 76 10.27 -6.08 2.84
C SER A 76 11.31 -6.51 3.87
N ARG A 77 12.53 -6.81 3.42
CA ARG A 77 13.62 -7.32 4.28
C ARG A 77 14.51 -6.24 4.92
N ILE A 78 14.51 -5.02 4.40
CA ILE A 78 15.46 -3.97 4.82
C ILE A 78 14.82 -2.94 5.75
N PHE A 79 13.48 -2.76 5.69
CA PHE A 79 12.80 -1.66 6.41
C PHE A 79 11.80 -2.16 7.47
N HIS A 80 12.29 -2.35 8.71
CA HIS A 80 11.43 -2.64 9.86
C HIS A 80 10.80 -1.38 10.49
N ASN A 81 11.40 -0.20 10.29
CA ASN A 81 10.95 1.03 10.94
C ASN A 81 9.83 1.73 10.15
N PHE A 82 8.85 2.32 10.83
CA PHE A 82 7.67 2.95 10.19
C PHE A 82 8.03 4.05 9.19
N ALA A 83 9.02 4.90 9.53
CA ALA A 83 9.51 5.95 8.64
C ALA A 83 10.12 5.38 7.35
N LEU A 84 10.84 4.26 7.47
CA LEU A 84 11.46 3.60 6.32
C LEU A 84 10.44 2.87 5.45
N LYS A 85 9.35 2.35 6.04
CA LYS A 85 8.20 1.84 5.28
C LYS A 85 7.54 2.95 4.46
N LEU A 86 7.35 4.15 5.02
CA LEU A 86 6.83 5.30 4.25
C LEU A 86 7.70 5.65 3.05
N VAL A 87 9.03 5.71 3.23
CA VAL A 87 9.98 5.95 2.13
C VAL A 87 9.93 4.82 1.09
N SER A 88 9.75 3.56 1.52
CA SER A 88 9.63 2.42 0.60
C SER A 88 8.41 2.53 -0.32
N VAL A 89 7.29 3.06 0.17
CA VAL A 89 6.08 3.30 -0.64
C VAL A 89 6.35 4.40 -1.67
N SER A 90 7.02 5.49 -1.28
CA SER A 90 7.42 6.56 -2.21
C SER A 90 8.34 6.04 -3.32
N LEU A 91 9.32 5.19 -2.99
CA LEU A 91 10.18 4.53 -3.97
C LEU A 91 9.39 3.56 -4.87
N GLY A 92 8.43 2.82 -4.29
CA GLY A 92 7.52 1.96 -5.05
C GLY A 92 6.70 2.71 -6.09
N ALA A 93 6.22 3.93 -5.76
CA ALA A 93 5.52 4.79 -6.70
C ALA A 93 6.43 5.25 -7.87
N ILE A 94 7.69 5.60 -7.59
CA ILE A 94 8.66 5.95 -8.65
C ILE A 94 8.89 4.78 -9.60
N ILE A 95 9.09 3.58 -9.06
CA ILE A 95 9.29 2.36 -9.86
C ILE A 95 8.06 2.07 -10.73
N TYR A 96 6.85 2.23 -10.17
CA TYR A 96 5.61 2.06 -10.92
C TYR A 96 5.55 2.97 -12.17
N TYR A 97 5.89 4.25 -12.03
CA TYR A 97 5.92 5.18 -13.17
C TYR A 97 7.05 4.88 -14.16
N ILE A 98 8.24 4.44 -13.71
CA ILE A 98 9.33 4.02 -14.61
C ILE A 98 8.89 2.83 -15.45
N VAL A 99 8.24 1.83 -14.85
CA VAL A 99 7.73 0.66 -15.57
C VAL A 99 6.70 1.07 -16.61
N ILE A 100 5.72 1.91 -16.26
CA ILE A 100 4.74 2.44 -17.22
C ILE A 100 5.42 3.19 -18.36
N GLN A 101 6.38 4.06 -18.05
CA GLN A 101 7.09 4.85 -19.05
C GLN A 101 7.83 3.94 -20.05
N LEU A 102 8.51 2.91 -19.55
CA LEU A 102 9.27 1.96 -20.37
C LEU A 102 8.33 1.20 -21.33
N VAL A 103 7.15 0.79 -20.84
CA VAL A 103 6.11 0.15 -21.66
C VAL A 103 5.57 1.08 -22.75
N LEU A 104 5.37 2.37 -22.44
CA LEU A 104 4.94 3.37 -23.42
C LEU A 104 6.01 3.64 -24.48
N THR A 105 7.29 3.72 -24.10
CA THR A 105 8.40 3.95 -25.04
C THR A 105 8.67 2.78 -25.97
N LEU A 106 8.24 1.56 -25.62
CA LEU A 106 8.35 0.36 -26.46
C LEU A 106 7.30 0.31 -27.59
N GLY A 107 6.48 1.36 -27.76
CA GLY A 107 5.75 1.61 -29.01
C GLY A 107 4.37 0.96 -29.13
N PHE A 108 3.72 0.58 -28.02
CA PHE A 108 2.34 0.10 -28.06
C PHE A 108 1.34 1.27 -28.10
N ASP A 109 0.32 1.14 -28.94
CA ASP A 109 -0.58 2.24 -29.34
C ASP A 109 -1.57 2.65 -28.23
N ALA A 110 -1.43 3.91 -27.78
CA ALA A 110 -2.50 4.86 -27.42
C ALA A 110 -3.78 4.31 -26.73
N ASN A 111 -4.64 3.77 -27.57
CA ASN A 111 -6.04 3.47 -27.25
C ASN A 111 -6.29 2.02 -26.82
N LEU A 112 -5.37 1.09 -27.14
CA LEU A 112 -5.32 -0.27 -26.59
C LEU A 112 -4.49 -0.34 -25.29
N LEU A 113 -3.90 0.81 -24.87
CA LEU A 113 -2.96 0.94 -23.77
C LEU A 113 -3.50 0.61 -22.39
N LYS A 114 -4.78 0.83 -22.07
CA LYS A 114 -5.27 0.51 -20.71
C LYS A 114 -5.23 -0.99 -20.43
N LEU A 115 -5.58 -1.81 -21.44
CA LEU A 115 -5.58 -3.27 -21.33
C LEU A 115 -4.14 -3.82 -21.35
N LEU A 116 -3.30 -3.31 -22.26
CA LEU A 116 -1.92 -3.74 -22.38
C LEU A 116 -1.05 -3.26 -21.21
N SER A 117 -1.22 -2.01 -20.76
CA SER A 117 -0.56 -1.48 -19.55
C SER A 117 -0.98 -2.27 -18.32
N ALA A 118 -2.29 -2.58 -18.16
CA ALA A 118 -2.75 -3.45 -17.08
C ALA A 118 -2.14 -4.85 -17.17
N SER A 119 -2.03 -5.45 -18.37
CA SER A 119 -1.42 -6.76 -18.58
C SER A 119 0.08 -6.75 -18.29
N VAL A 120 0.82 -5.71 -18.70
CA VAL A 120 2.26 -5.64 -18.46
C VAL A 120 2.55 -5.32 -17.00
N VAL A 121 1.79 -4.42 -16.37
CA VAL A 121 1.83 -4.22 -14.91
C VAL A 121 1.51 -5.54 -14.20
N ALA A 122 0.51 -6.30 -14.64
CA ALA A 122 0.18 -7.60 -14.06
C ALA A 122 1.33 -8.60 -14.20
N VAL A 123 1.99 -8.67 -15.36
CA VAL A 123 3.17 -9.54 -15.56
C VAL A 123 4.34 -9.07 -14.71
N PHE A 124 4.63 -7.77 -14.66
CA PHE A 124 5.70 -7.20 -13.85
C PHE A 124 5.47 -7.28 -12.35
N LEU A 125 4.21 -7.38 -11.89
CA LEU A 125 3.85 -7.64 -10.50
C LEU A 125 3.85 -9.15 -10.21
N ALA A 126 3.49 -9.97 -11.20
CA ALA A 126 3.54 -11.43 -11.12
C ALA A 126 4.99 -11.93 -11.04
N VAL A 127 5.95 -11.28 -11.70
CA VAL A 127 7.38 -11.66 -11.64
C VAL A 127 7.96 -11.57 -10.22
N PRO A 128 7.86 -10.46 -9.45
CA PRO A 128 8.30 -10.42 -8.07
C PRO A 128 7.43 -11.29 -7.15
N TYR A 129 6.14 -11.49 -7.45
CA TYR A 129 5.27 -12.41 -6.71
C TYR A 129 5.67 -13.89 -6.90
N TRP A 130 6.02 -14.30 -8.13
CA TRP A 130 6.55 -15.64 -8.40
C TRP A 130 7.98 -15.76 -7.93
N LYS A 131 8.82 -14.74 -8.08
CA LYS A 131 10.16 -14.78 -7.49
C LYS A 131 10.07 -14.85 -5.96
N SER A 132 9.13 -14.20 -5.28
CA SER A 132 8.95 -14.36 -3.84
C SER A 132 8.41 -15.75 -3.47
N LYS A 133 7.52 -16.35 -4.28
CA LYS A 133 7.00 -17.70 -4.06
C LYS A 133 8.01 -18.83 -4.37
N TYR A 134 8.89 -18.64 -5.35
CA TYR A 134 9.85 -19.64 -5.83
C TYR A 134 11.28 -19.42 -5.27
N PHE A 135 11.68 -18.18 -4.93
CA PHE A 135 12.93 -17.87 -4.21
C PHE A 135 12.75 -17.62 -2.70
N ALA A 136 11.53 -17.69 -2.17
CA ALA A 136 11.39 -18.08 -0.77
C ALA A 136 11.89 -19.52 -0.65
N LYS A 137 13.15 -19.67 -0.20
CA LYS A 137 13.55 -20.87 0.55
C LYS A 137 12.36 -21.22 1.48
N PRO A 138 11.92 -22.48 1.53
CA PRO A 138 10.78 -22.90 2.32
C PRO A 138 11.08 -22.74 3.82
N ALA A 139 10.98 -21.51 4.32
CA ALA A 139 11.00 -21.19 5.75
C ALA A 139 9.60 -21.35 6.36
N ALA A 140 8.55 -21.52 5.53
CA ALA A 140 7.21 -21.86 5.98
C ALA A 140 7.06 -23.33 6.40
N LYS A 141 8.10 -24.18 6.24
CA LYS A 141 8.06 -25.59 6.68
C LYS A 141 8.86 -25.89 7.96
N LYS A 142 9.48 -24.88 8.59
CA LYS A 142 10.17 -25.06 9.89
C LYS A 142 9.33 -24.66 11.11
N ALA A 143 8.46 -23.65 11.00
CA ALA A 143 7.63 -23.24 12.15
C ALA A 143 6.57 -24.29 12.54
N GLN A 144 6.00 -25.04 11.58
CA GLN A 144 5.03 -26.11 11.90
C GLN A 144 5.66 -27.42 12.42
N LYS A 145 7.00 -27.54 12.45
CA LYS A 145 7.67 -28.76 12.91
C LYS A 145 8.19 -28.69 14.35
N GLU A 146 8.23 -27.50 14.95
CA GLU A 146 8.61 -27.32 16.36
C GLU A 146 7.42 -27.48 17.32
N ASP A 147 6.22 -27.02 16.96
CA ASP A 147 5.03 -27.20 17.81
C ASP A 147 4.50 -28.64 17.86
N ALA A 148 4.81 -29.47 16.85
CA ALA A 148 4.42 -30.89 16.83
C ALA A 148 5.43 -31.82 17.53
N LYS A 149 6.54 -31.30 18.06
CA LYS A 149 7.56 -32.08 18.76
C LYS A 149 7.58 -31.84 20.28
N ASN A 150 6.81 -30.85 20.76
CA ASN A 150 6.65 -30.52 22.17
C ASN A 150 5.22 -30.78 22.68
N ALA A 151 4.49 -31.69 22.00
CA ALA A 151 3.27 -32.32 22.49
C ALA A 151 3.54 -33.81 22.72
#